data_AF-A0A8J0UJJ9-F1
#
_entry.id   AF-A0A8J0UJJ9-F1
#
_cell.length_a   1.000
_cell.length_b   1.000
_cell.length_c   1.000
_cell.angle_alpha   90.00
_cell.angle_beta   90.00
_cell.angle_gamma   90.00
#
_symmetry.space_group_name_H-M   'P 1'
#
loop_
_entity.id
_entity.type
_entity.pdbx_description
1 polymer ?
#
loop_
_entity_poly.entity_id
_entity_poly.type
_entity_poly.pdbx_seq_one_letter_code
_entity_poly.pdbx_strand_id
1 'polypeptide(L)'
;MLAASSGIIVITSCKDVKFDRHWLATAYNWFIIPYMVYDVYAMYLRHWYRCYDKQVLNGKDQFATAMNSLLRKDFLMLVHHVVILTILVPIGLFLRRDIGDFFVGCLYVAEMSTPFVSLGKVLIQMNLQNSLLHKVNGALVLITFFLCRICLFPFMYYAYSKQYGIPLYKVPFSIPLHCNVVNASIMAPQIYWFWLICKKALRLYQGPARSGKDR
;
A
#
# COMPACT_ATOMS: atom_id res chain seq x y z
N MET A 1 -9.52 -5.63 3.29
CA MET A 1 -10.30 -6.84 2.93
C MET A 1 -11.37 -6.49 1.92
N LEU A 2 -12.25 -5.51 2.19
CA LEU A 2 -13.25 -5.04 1.21
C LEU A 2 -12.62 -4.65 -0.14
N ALA A 3 -11.54 -3.88 -0.15
CA ALA A 3 -10.80 -3.54 -1.37
C ALA A 3 -10.33 -4.77 -2.15
N ALA A 4 -9.66 -5.70 -1.46
CA ALA A 4 -9.10 -6.89 -2.09
C ALA A 4 -10.20 -7.77 -2.70
N SER A 5 -11.31 -7.98 -1.99
CA SER A 5 -12.46 -8.71 -2.50
C SER A 5 -13.08 -8.00 -3.71
N SER A 6 -13.27 -6.68 -3.62
CA SER A 6 -13.77 -5.88 -4.75
C SER A 6 -12.84 -5.95 -5.96
N GLY A 7 -11.53 -5.88 -5.73
CA GLY A 7 -10.50 -5.99 -6.77
C GLY A 7 -10.55 -7.33 -7.46
N ILE A 8 -10.60 -8.44 -6.71
CA ILE A 8 -10.70 -9.79 -7.27
C ILE A 8 -11.96 -9.92 -8.13
N ILE A 9 -13.12 -9.47 -7.64
CA ILE A 9 -14.38 -9.53 -8.39
C ILE A 9 -14.26 -8.77 -9.71
N VAL A 10 -13.73 -7.54 -9.68
CA VAL A 10 -13.55 -6.74 -10.91
C VAL A 10 -12.61 -7.44 -11.90
N ILE A 11 -11.46 -7.96 -11.42
CA ILE A 11 -10.48 -8.67 -12.26
C ILE A 11 -11.10 -9.92 -12.91
N THR A 12 -11.89 -10.69 -12.16
CA THR A 12 -12.50 -11.93 -12.68
C THR A 12 -13.69 -11.67 -13.60
N SER A 13 -14.36 -10.53 -13.46
CA SER A 13 -15.53 -10.17 -14.25
C SER A 13 -15.18 -9.47 -15.57
N CYS A 14 -14.08 -8.72 -15.62
CA CYS A 14 -13.61 -8.05 -16.83
C CYS A 14 -12.88 -9.04 -17.77
N LYS A 15 -13.41 -9.22 -18.98
CA LYS A 15 -12.79 -9.99 -20.06
C LYS A 15 -11.85 -9.13 -20.91
N ASP A 16 -12.24 -7.88 -21.17
CA ASP A 16 -11.42 -6.86 -21.81
C ASP A 16 -10.78 -5.94 -20.76
N VAL A 17 -9.46 -5.98 -20.65
CA VAL A 17 -8.69 -5.23 -19.64
C VAL A 17 -8.76 -3.72 -19.81
N LYS A 18 -9.11 -3.23 -21.02
CA LYS A 18 -9.12 -1.80 -21.34
C LYS A 18 -10.53 -1.23 -21.38
N PHE A 19 -11.50 -1.94 -21.95
CA PHE A 19 -12.82 -1.38 -22.23
C PHE A 19 -13.93 -1.95 -21.36
N ASP A 20 -13.74 -3.10 -20.69
CA ASP A 20 -14.78 -3.61 -19.81
C ASP A 20 -14.92 -2.74 -18.57
N ARG A 21 -16.17 -2.66 -18.12
CA ARG A 21 -16.60 -1.87 -16.98
C ARG A 21 -17.20 -2.76 -15.91
N HIS A 22 -16.96 -2.40 -14.66
CA HIS A 22 -17.57 -3.05 -13.52
C HIS A 22 -17.96 -2.00 -12.48
N TRP A 23 -19.25 -1.94 -12.14
CA TRP A 23 -19.82 -0.93 -11.22
C TRP A 23 -19.07 -0.85 -9.88
N LEU A 24 -18.55 -1.98 -9.40
CA LEU A 24 -17.79 -2.08 -8.15
C LEU A 24 -16.49 -1.27 -8.17
N ALA A 25 -15.88 -1.06 -9.35
CA ALA A 25 -14.69 -0.22 -9.48
C ALA A 25 -15.01 1.24 -9.12
N THR A 26 -16.12 1.77 -9.64
CA THR A 26 -16.58 3.14 -9.35
C THR A 26 -17.17 3.28 -7.95
N ALA A 27 -17.99 2.32 -7.51
CA ALA A 27 -18.59 2.35 -6.18
C ALA A 27 -17.53 2.32 -5.06
N TYR A 28 -16.48 1.49 -5.22
CA TYR A 28 -15.38 1.44 -4.26
C TYR A 28 -14.56 2.74 -4.26
N ASN A 29 -14.36 3.39 -5.40
CA ASN A 29 -13.69 4.69 -5.47
C ASN A 29 -14.47 5.80 -4.74
N TRP A 30 -15.81 5.75 -4.70
CA TRP A 30 -16.58 6.67 -3.86
C TRP A 30 -16.42 6.36 -2.38
N PHE A 31 -16.38 5.08 -2.02
CA PHE A 31 -16.15 4.64 -0.65
C PHE A 31 -14.74 4.98 -0.13
N ILE A 32 -13.72 4.99 -1.01
CA ILE A 32 -12.33 5.22 -0.60
C ILE A 32 -12.08 6.66 -0.12
N ILE A 33 -12.88 7.64 -0.57
CA ILE A 33 -12.73 9.06 -0.20
C ILE A 33 -12.88 9.25 1.32
N PRO A 34 -14.03 8.94 1.94
CA PRO A 34 -14.19 9.11 3.39
C PRO A 34 -13.23 8.23 4.18
N TYR A 35 -12.85 7.06 3.66
CA TYR A 35 -11.86 6.19 4.28
C TYR A 35 -10.46 6.84 4.34
N MET A 36 -9.99 7.41 3.23
CA MET A 36 -8.68 8.06 3.16
C MET A 36 -8.64 9.34 4.00
N VAL A 37 -9.74 10.10 4.03
CA VAL A 37 -9.87 11.27 4.92
C VAL A 37 -9.77 10.84 6.39
N TYR A 38 -10.48 9.79 6.77
CA TYR A 38 -10.43 9.23 8.13
C TYR A 38 -9.02 8.75 8.50
N ASP A 39 -8.32 8.05 7.61
CA ASP A 39 -6.98 7.54 7.90
C ASP A 39 -5.95 8.67 8.10
N VAL A 40 -5.99 9.71 7.25
CA VAL A 40 -5.16 10.92 7.43
C VAL A 40 -5.46 11.59 8.79
N TYR A 41 -6.73 11.69 9.17
CA TYR A 41 -7.12 12.25 10.46
C TYR A 41 -6.65 11.39 11.65
N ALA A 42 -6.77 10.07 11.55
CA ALA A 42 -6.28 9.13 12.57
C ALA A 42 -4.75 9.19 12.72
N MET A 43 -4.01 9.33 11.61
CA MET A 43 -2.57 9.56 11.64
C MET A 43 -2.22 10.85 12.40
N TYR A 44 -2.95 11.94 12.16
CA TYR A 44 -2.77 13.20 12.89
C TYR A 44 -3.05 13.03 14.39
N LEU A 45 -4.20 12.45 14.77
CA LEU A 45 -4.57 12.21 16.17
C LEU A 45 -3.52 11.38 16.92
N ARG A 46 -2.97 10.34 16.28
CA ARG A 46 -1.92 9.51 16.89
C ARG A 46 -0.69 10.33 17.29
N HIS A 47 -0.26 11.29 16.47
CA HIS A 47 0.87 12.16 16.81
C HIS A 47 0.50 13.20 17.85
N TRP A 48 -0.72 13.74 17.77
CA TRP A 48 -1.26 14.65 18.78
C TRP A 48 -1.24 14.02 20.18
N TYR A 49 -1.82 12.83 20.34
CA TYR A 49 -1.83 12.13 21.63
C TYR A 49 -0.43 11.73 22.10
N ARG A 50 0.46 11.33 21.18
CA ARG A 50 1.85 11.00 21.53
C ARG A 50 2.63 12.22 22.05
N CYS A 51 2.31 13.42 21.58
CA CYS A 51 2.87 14.67 22.08
C CYS A 51 2.22 15.07 23.41
N TYR A 52 0.91 14.90 23.55
CA TYR A 52 0.16 15.13 24.79
C TYR A 52 0.70 14.31 25.96
N ASP A 53 0.94 13.02 25.75
CA ASP A 53 1.47 12.09 26.76
C ASP A 53 2.93 12.41 27.17
N LYS A 54 3.68 13.12 26.32
CA LYS A 54 5.10 13.42 26.53
C LYS A 54 5.40 14.80 27.11
N GLN A 55 4.47 15.76 27.08
CA GLN A 55 4.76 17.16 27.47
C GLN A 55 3.55 17.93 28.03
N VAL A 56 3.73 18.54 29.22
CA VAL A 56 2.89 19.63 29.77
C VAL A 56 3.26 20.95 29.07
N LEU A 57 2.92 21.12 27.79
CA LEU A 57 3.28 22.32 27.00
C LEU A 57 2.06 23.08 26.47
N ASN A 58 2.20 24.39 26.27
CA ASN A 58 1.13 25.28 25.81
C ASN A 58 0.63 24.94 24.38
N GLY A 59 -0.69 25.07 24.16
CA GLY A 59 -1.41 24.49 23.01
C GLY A 59 -0.97 24.88 21.58
N LYS A 60 -0.27 26.01 21.38
CA LYS A 60 0.23 26.41 20.04
C LYS A 60 1.53 25.69 19.67
N ASP A 61 2.44 25.50 20.62
CA ASP A 61 3.70 24.78 20.39
C ASP A 61 3.46 23.28 20.23
N GLN A 62 2.38 22.77 20.83
CA GLN A 62 1.93 21.38 20.70
C GLN A 62 1.50 21.04 19.26
N PHE A 63 0.74 21.90 18.59
CA PHE A 63 0.32 21.67 17.21
C PHE A 63 1.52 21.63 16.25
N ALA A 64 2.40 22.63 16.34
CA ALA A 64 3.60 22.69 15.51
C ALA A 64 4.52 21.47 15.75
N THR A 65 4.66 21.03 17.00
CA THR A 65 5.48 19.87 17.35
C THR A 65 4.88 18.55 16.90
N ALA A 66 3.56 18.38 17.04
CA ALA A 66 2.84 17.19 16.55
C ALA A 66 2.90 17.09 15.02
N MET A 67 2.71 18.20 14.32
CA MET A 67 2.81 18.28 12.86
C MET A 67 4.24 17.98 12.39
N ASN A 68 5.25 18.54 13.06
CA ASN A 68 6.65 18.28 12.74
C ASN A 68 7.02 16.79 13.01
N SER A 69 6.54 16.19 14.09
CA SER A 69 6.73 14.75 14.36
C SER A 69 6.08 13.86 13.31
N LEU A 70 4.87 14.21 12.86
CA LEU A 70 4.15 13.53 11.78
C LEU A 70 4.95 13.59 10.47
N LEU A 71 5.38 14.80 10.09
CA LEU A 71 6.18 15.06 8.89
C LEU A 71 7.58 14.47 8.93
N ARG A 72 8.13 14.11 10.08
CA ARG A 72 9.48 13.53 10.17
C ARG A 72 9.48 12.01 10.31
N LYS A 73 8.47 11.43 10.97
CA LYS A 73 8.44 9.99 11.26
C LYS A 73 7.57 9.19 10.30
N ASP A 74 6.42 9.73 9.91
CA ASP A 74 5.43 9.02 9.09
C ASP A 74 5.17 9.75 7.76
N PHE A 75 6.08 10.62 7.32
CA PHE A 75 5.99 11.44 6.09
C PHE A 75 5.58 10.63 4.88
N LEU A 76 6.26 9.51 4.63
CA LEU A 76 6.04 8.70 3.45
C LEU A 76 4.63 8.11 3.42
N MET A 77 4.09 7.73 4.58
CA MET A 77 2.72 7.24 4.69
C MET A 77 1.73 8.40 4.50
N LEU A 78 1.99 9.57 5.10
CA LEU A 78 1.11 10.73 4.94
C LEU A 78 1.03 11.17 3.48
N VAL A 79 2.18 11.35 2.83
CA VAL A 79 2.26 11.72 1.41
C VAL A 79 1.54 10.68 0.55
N HIS A 80 1.71 9.39 0.84
CA HIS A 80 0.99 8.33 0.12
C HIS A 80 -0.53 8.49 0.17
N HIS A 81 -1.11 8.71 1.37
CA HIS A 81 -2.56 8.85 1.52
C HIS A 81 -3.08 10.16 0.91
N VAL A 82 -2.33 11.25 1.06
CA VAL A 82 -2.67 12.54 0.43
C VAL A 82 -2.62 12.44 -1.09
N VAL A 83 -1.62 11.76 -1.65
CA VAL A 83 -1.51 11.53 -3.11
C VAL A 83 -2.63 10.62 -3.61
N ILE A 84 -2.99 9.57 -2.85
CA ILE A 84 -4.15 8.75 -3.21
C ILE A 84 -5.41 9.61 -3.28
N LEU A 85 -5.68 10.39 -2.22
CA LEU A 85 -6.89 11.20 -2.11
C LEU A 85 -6.97 12.33 -3.14
N THR A 86 -5.85 13.01 -3.42
CA THR A 86 -5.85 14.22 -4.27
C THR A 86 -5.50 13.95 -5.73
N ILE A 87 -4.86 12.81 -6.04
CA ILE A 87 -4.41 12.48 -7.40
C ILE A 87 -5.06 11.18 -7.89
N LEU A 88 -4.86 10.04 -7.22
CA LEU A 88 -5.31 8.75 -7.75
C LEU A 88 -6.84 8.65 -7.80
N VAL A 89 -7.53 9.11 -6.76
CA VAL A 89 -9.00 9.04 -6.70
C VAL A 89 -9.67 9.95 -7.74
N PRO A 90 -9.29 11.24 -7.90
CA PRO A 90 -9.83 12.08 -8.96
C PRO A 90 -9.52 11.54 -10.36
N ILE A 91 -8.31 10.99 -10.58
CA ILE A 91 -7.98 10.33 -11.85
C ILE A 91 -8.93 9.15 -12.09
N GLY A 92 -9.12 8.29 -11.09
CA GLY A 92 -9.97 7.10 -11.17
C GLY A 92 -11.46 7.39 -11.41
N LEU A 93 -11.97 8.50 -10.87
CA LEU A 93 -13.38 8.90 -10.99
C LEU A 93 -13.67 9.80 -12.20
N PHE A 94 -12.82 10.78 -12.50
CA PHE A 94 -13.14 11.84 -13.45
C PHE A 94 -12.29 11.78 -14.72
N LEU A 95 -10.98 11.57 -14.60
CA LEU A 95 -10.07 11.64 -15.75
C LEU A 95 -10.06 10.36 -16.59
N ARG A 96 -10.35 9.24 -15.94
CA ARG A 96 -10.31 7.90 -16.54
C ARG A 96 -11.39 7.65 -17.58
N ARG A 97 -12.46 8.46 -17.65
CA ARG A 97 -13.57 8.30 -18.62
C ARG A 97 -14.10 6.86 -18.72
N ASP A 98 -14.16 6.17 -17.58
CA ASP A 98 -14.67 4.79 -17.44
C ASP A 98 -13.96 3.70 -18.26
N ILE A 99 -12.67 3.85 -18.54
CA ILE A 99 -11.83 2.79 -19.14
C ILE A 99 -10.84 2.20 -18.13
N GLY A 100 -10.46 0.94 -18.31
CA GLY A 100 -9.43 0.27 -17.52
C GLY A 100 -9.87 -0.14 -16.10
N ASP A 101 -11.12 -0.57 -15.91
CA ASP A 101 -11.64 -1.04 -14.61
C ASP A 101 -10.84 -2.22 -14.08
N PHE A 102 -10.38 -3.10 -14.97
CA PHE A 102 -9.47 -4.20 -14.64
C PHE A 102 -8.21 -3.72 -13.90
N PHE A 103 -7.58 -2.65 -14.39
CA PHE A 103 -6.36 -2.11 -13.79
C PHE A 103 -6.61 -1.45 -12.43
N VAL A 104 -7.75 -0.78 -12.27
CA VAL A 104 -8.18 -0.24 -10.97
C VAL A 104 -8.46 -1.38 -9.98
N GLY A 105 -9.12 -2.45 -10.43
CA GLY A 105 -9.32 -3.67 -9.65
C GLY A 105 -8.01 -4.29 -9.18
N CYS A 106 -7.00 -4.33 -10.06
CA CYS A 106 -5.63 -4.74 -9.69
C CYS A 106 -5.09 -3.88 -8.54
N LEU A 107 -5.18 -2.56 -8.62
CA LEU A 107 -4.70 -1.67 -7.56
C LEU A 107 -5.39 -1.93 -6.22
N TYR A 108 -6.67 -2.31 -6.19
CA TYR A 108 -7.35 -2.66 -4.94
C TYR A 108 -6.82 -3.96 -4.31
N VAL A 109 -6.34 -4.90 -5.11
CA VAL A 109 -5.70 -6.13 -4.61
C VAL A 109 -4.43 -5.81 -3.83
N ALA A 110 -3.76 -4.68 -4.10
CA ALA A 110 -2.59 -4.23 -3.35
C ALA A 110 -2.87 -3.98 -1.86
N GLU A 111 -4.13 -3.74 -1.48
CA GLU A 111 -4.53 -3.62 -0.08
C GLU A 111 -4.60 -4.97 0.66
N MET A 112 -4.51 -6.10 -0.02
CA MET A 112 -4.55 -7.42 0.63
C MET A 112 -3.40 -7.64 1.62
N SER A 113 -2.26 -6.97 1.43
CA SER A 113 -1.11 -7.06 2.34
C SER A 113 -1.24 -6.22 3.61
N THR A 114 -2.13 -5.21 3.65
CA THR A 114 -2.30 -4.31 4.80
C THR A 114 -2.75 -5.00 6.10
N PRO A 115 -3.68 -5.98 6.13
CA PRO A 115 -4.05 -6.67 7.37
C PRO A 115 -2.86 -7.38 8.03
N PHE A 116 -1.98 -8.00 7.25
CA PHE A 116 -0.80 -8.69 7.78
C PHE A 116 0.23 -7.71 8.33
N VAL A 117 0.39 -6.55 7.70
CA VAL A 117 1.26 -5.48 8.19
C VAL A 117 0.72 -4.90 9.51
N SER A 118 -0.59 -4.67 9.60
CA SER A 118 -1.25 -4.18 10.82
C SER A 118 -1.21 -5.21 11.95
N LEU A 119 -1.48 -6.48 11.65
CA LEU A 119 -1.37 -7.58 12.63
C LEU A 119 0.05 -7.66 13.19
N GLY A 120 1.08 -7.50 12.35
CA GLY A 120 2.46 -7.45 12.80
C GLY A 120 2.74 -6.34 13.82
N LYS A 121 2.11 -5.16 13.66
CA LYS A 121 2.22 -4.06 14.63
C LYS A 121 1.49 -4.37 15.94
N VAL A 122 0.31 -4.97 15.88
CA VAL A 122 -0.46 -5.36 17.06
C VAL A 122 0.29 -6.43 17.87
N LEU A 123 0.86 -7.44 17.21
CA LEU A 123 1.67 -8.48 17.87
C LEU A 123 2.89 -7.89 18.59
N ILE A 124 3.52 -6.87 17.99
CA ILE A 124 4.61 -6.12 18.62
C ILE A 124 4.15 -5.37 19.87
N GLN A 125 2.98 -4.73 19.81
CA GLN A 125 2.38 -4.01 20.95
C GLN A 125 1.97 -4.94 22.09
N MET A 126 1.53 -6.16 21.77
CA MET A 126 1.20 -7.20 22.75
C MET A 126 2.43 -7.95 23.30
N ASN A 127 3.65 -7.52 22.96
CA ASN A 127 4.91 -8.15 23.36
C ASN A 127 5.07 -9.62 22.89
N LEU A 128 4.35 -10.03 21.84
CA LEU A 128 4.36 -11.39 21.28
C LEU A 128 5.42 -11.57 20.16
N GLN A 129 6.50 -10.79 20.19
CA GLN A 129 7.49 -10.72 19.10
C GLN A 129 8.28 -12.01 18.90
N ASN A 130 8.44 -12.81 19.97
CA ASN A 130 9.16 -14.09 19.93
C ASN A 130 8.25 -15.29 19.59
N SER A 131 6.95 -15.06 19.41
CA SER A 131 6.00 -16.13 19.11
C SER A 131 6.17 -16.69 17.69
N LEU A 132 5.80 -17.96 17.51
CA LEU A 132 5.67 -18.55 16.18
C LEU A 132 4.71 -17.75 15.31
N LEU A 133 3.64 -17.20 15.91
CA LEU A 133 2.67 -16.35 15.24
C LEU A 133 3.31 -15.10 14.62
N HIS A 134 4.26 -14.46 15.29
CA HIS A 134 4.98 -13.31 14.75
C HIS A 134 5.86 -13.69 13.53
N LYS A 135 6.53 -14.85 13.59
CA LYS A 135 7.33 -15.37 12.47
C LYS A 135 6.47 -15.71 11.25
N VAL A 136 5.36 -16.43 11.48
CA VAL A 136 4.38 -16.77 10.42
C VAL A 136 3.78 -15.51 9.81
N ASN A 137 3.34 -14.55 10.64
CA ASN A 137 2.85 -13.27 10.13
C ASN A 137 3.92 -12.51 9.34
N GLY A 138 5.18 -12.53 9.77
CA GLY A 138 6.29 -11.93 9.03
C GLY A 138 6.47 -12.53 7.64
N ALA A 139 6.38 -13.86 7.51
CA ALA A 139 6.40 -14.55 6.22
C ALA A 139 5.17 -14.20 5.36
N LEU A 140 3.98 -14.16 5.96
CA LEU A 140 2.75 -13.74 5.27
C LEU A 140 2.85 -12.30 4.76
N VAL A 141 3.41 -11.37 5.53
CA VAL A 141 3.67 -9.99 5.07
C VAL A 141 4.59 -10.00 3.86
N LEU A 142 5.71 -10.74 3.88
CA LEU A 142 6.64 -10.79 2.75
C LEU A 142 5.97 -11.34 1.48
N ILE A 143 5.28 -12.48 1.60
CA ILE A 143 4.62 -13.15 0.47
C ILE A 143 3.52 -12.27 -0.11
N THR A 144 2.62 -11.77 0.74
CA THR A 144 1.48 -10.96 0.27
C THR A 144 1.94 -9.61 -0.27
N PHE A 145 2.95 -8.97 0.31
CA PHE A 145 3.48 -7.72 -0.21
C PHE A 145 4.14 -7.93 -1.58
N PHE A 146 4.91 -9.00 -1.74
CA PHE A 146 5.53 -9.33 -3.02
C PHE A 146 4.47 -9.63 -4.10
N LEU A 147 3.54 -10.54 -3.83
CA LEU A 147 2.54 -10.97 -4.81
C LEU A 147 1.54 -9.86 -5.15
N CYS A 148 0.94 -9.24 -4.14
CA CYS A 148 -0.16 -8.30 -4.35
C CYS A 148 0.31 -6.90 -4.72
N ARG A 149 1.59 -6.55 -4.53
CA ARG A 149 2.10 -5.20 -4.83
C ARG A 149 3.21 -5.19 -5.87
N ILE A 150 4.16 -6.13 -5.83
CA ILE A 150 5.28 -6.14 -6.78
C ILE A 150 4.93 -6.94 -8.04
N CYS A 151 4.45 -8.18 -7.89
CA CYS A 151 4.06 -9.02 -9.04
C CYS A 151 2.78 -8.54 -9.74
N LEU A 152 1.97 -7.72 -9.07
CA LEU A 152 0.75 -7.16 -9.62
C LEU A 152 1.00 -6.32 -10.88
N PHE A 153 2.05 -5.51 -10.92
CA PHE A 153 2.33 -4.68 -12.10
C PHE A 153 2.77 -5.53 -13.31
N PRO A 154 3.75 -6.46 -13.21
CA PRO A 154 4.02 -7.43 -14.27
C PRO A 154 2.77 -8.18 -14.73
N PHE A 155 1.87 -8.55 -13.81
CA PHE A 155 0.59 -9.17 -14.15
C PHE A 155 -0.31 -8.25 -14.98
N MET A 156 -0.39 -6.95 -14.67
CA MET A 156 -1.12 -5.96 -15.48
C MET A 156 -0.56 -5.86 -16.90
N TYR A 157 0.77 -5.79 -17.06
CA TYR A 157 1.42 -5.78 -18.39
C TYR A 157 1.20 -7.11 -19.13
N TYR A 158 1.17 -8.24 -18.42
CA TYR A 158 0.90 -9.56 -18.99
C TYR A 158 -0.54 -9.71 -19.48
N ALA A 159 -1.53 -9.28 -18.68
CA ALA A 159 -2.93 -9.32 -19.08
C ALA A 159 -3.16 -8.46 -20.35
N TYR A 160 -2.55 -7.29 -20.41
CA TYR A 160 -2.57 -6.43 -21.60
C TYR A 160 -1.88 -7.09 -22.81
N SER A 161 -0.67 -7.63 -22.62
CA SER A 161 0.08 -8.38 -23.65
C SER A 161 -0.75 -9.50 -24.27
N LYS A 162 -1.39 -10.30 -23.41
CA LYS A 162 -2.20 -11.46 -23.82
C LYS A 162 -3.42 -11.03 -24.65
N GLN A 163 -4.08 -9.95 -24.27
CA GLN A 163 -5.26 -9.45 -24.99
C GLN A 163 -4.90 -8.91 -26.38
N TYR A 164 -3.79 -8.18 -26.51
CA TYR A 164 -3.40 -7.55 -27.77
C TYR A 164 -2.40 -8.39 -28.60
N GLY A 165 -2.00 -9.57 -28.12
CA GLY A 165 -1.03 -10.44 -28.80
C GLY A 165 0.38 -9.84 -28.92
N ILE A 166 0.74 -8.90 -28.04
CA ILE A 166 2.02 -8.18 -28.10
C ILE A 166 3.03 -8.87 -27.18
N PRO A 167 4.29 -9.09 -27.60
CA PRO A 167 5.33 -9.61 -26.71
C PRO A 167 5.54 -8.72 -25.47
N LEU A 168 5.72 -9.31 -24.27
CA LEU A 168 5.77 -8.56 -23.00
C LEU A 168 6.77 -7.40 -22.98
N TYR A 169 7.96 -7.59 -23.57
CA TYR A 169 9.00 -6.57 -23.62
C TYR A 169 8.64 -5.36 -24.51
N LYS A 170 7.68 -5.51 -25.44
CA LYS A 170 7.18 -4.43 -26.29
C LYS A 170 6.04 -3.63 -25.65
N VAL A 171 5.36 -4.19 -24.65
CA VAL A 171 4.17 -3.55 -24.03
C VAL A 171 4.46 -2.14 -23.49
N PRO A 172 5.58 -1.89 -22.77
CA PRO A 172 5.88 -0.54 -22.29
C PRO A 172 6.02 0.48 -23.43
N PHE A 173 6.42 0.06 -24.63
CA PHE A 173 6.55 0.95 -25.79
C PHE A 173 5.23 1.12 -26.56
N SER A 174 4.28 0.19 -26.40
CA SER A 174 2.95 0.26 -27.02
C SER A 174 1.95 1.09 -26.21
N ILE A 175 2.14 1.18 -24.88
CA ILE A 175 1.28 1.96 -23.99
C ILE A 175 1.75 3.43 -23.98
N PRO A 176 0.83 4.41 -23.92
CA PRO A 176 1.20 5.82 -23.77
C PRO A 176 2.15 6.07 -22.59
N LEU A 177 3.16 6.91 -22.80
CA LEU A 177 4.21 7.18 -21.81
C LEU A 177 3.63 7.61 -20.45
N HIS A 178 2.56 8.40 -20.43
CA HIS A 178 1.92 8.85 -19.19
C HIS A 178 1.41 7.68 -18.33
N CYS A 179 0.86 6.62 -18.93
CA CYS A 179 0.41 5.44 -18.18
C CYS A 179 1.58 4.71 -17.53
N ASN A 180 2.70 4.57 -18.25
CA ASN A 180 3.91 3.96 -17.71
C ASN A 180 4.50 4.79 -16.57
N VAL A 181 4.53 6.12 -16.71
CA VAL A 181 4.97 7.05 -15.66
C VAL A 181 4.10 6.93 -14.42
N VAL A 182 2.77 6.87 -14.59
CA VAL A 182 1.84 6.67 -13.48
C VAL A 182 2.09 5.32 -12.80
N ASN A 183 2.18 4.23 -13.57
CA ASN A 183 2.47 2.90 -13.02
C ASN A 183 3.81 2.86 -12.26
N ALA A 184 4.86 3.43 -12.83
CA ALA A 184 6.17 3.53 -12.18
C ALA A 184 6.11 4.36 -10.88
N SER A 185 5.37 5.47 -10.90
CA SER A 185 5.19 6.32 -9.72
C SER A 185 4.44 5.60 -8.60
N ILE A 186 3.44 4.77 -8.92
CA ILE A 186 2.72 3.96 -7.93
C ILE A 186 3.60 2.81 -7.43
N MET A 187 4.42 2.21 -8.29
CA MET A 187 5.31 1.09 -7.95
C MET A 187 6.50 1.51 -7.06
N ALA A 188 7.10 2.67 -7.31
CA ALA A 188 8.29 3.15 -6.60
C ALA A 188 8.18 3.09 -5.06
N PRO A 189 7.13 3.61 -4.40
CA PRO A 189 7.00 3.49 -2.95
C PRO A 189 6.81 2.04 -2.49
N GLN A 190 6.18 1.19 -3.30
CA GLN A 190 6.00 -0.24 -2.98
C GLN A 190 7.34 -0.97 -2.93
N ILE A 191 8.21 -0.75 -3.92
CA ILE A 191 9.56 -1.33 -3.94
C ILE A 191 10.35 -0.86 -2.71
N TYR A 192 10.30 0.43 -2.41
CA TYR A 192 10.99 1.00 -1.26
C TYR A 192 10.53 0.38 0.07
N TRP A 193 9.21 0.26 0.28
CA TRP A 193 8.67 -0.39 1.48
C TRP A 193 9.01 -1.88 1.55
N PHE A 194 8.96 -2.58 0.42
CA PHE A 194 9.35 -3.99 0.37
C PHE A 194 10.81 -4.15 0.79
N TRP A 195 11.71 -3.30 0.29
CA TRP A 195 13.10 -3.29 0.70
C TRP A 195 13.27 -3.04 2.21
N LEU A 196 12.52 -2.09 2.79
CA LEU A 196 12.54 -1.85 4.24
C LEU A 196 12.05 -3.06 5.04
N ILE A 197 11.00 -3.73 4.57
CA ILE A 197 10.46 -4.95 5.21
C ILE A 197 11.48 -6.08 5.15
N CYS A 198 12.09 -6.32 3.98
CA CYS A 198 13.15 -7.31 3.81
C CYS A 198 14.35 -7.02 4.73
N LYS A 199 14.79 -5.75 4.81
CA LYS A 199 15.87 -5.33 5.71
C LYS A 199 15.52 -5.59 7.18
N LYS A 200 14.28 -5.35 7.59
CA LYS A 200 13.79 -5.65 8.94
C LYS A 200 13.76 -7.16 9.19
N ALA A 201 13.27 -7.95 8.24
CA ALA A 201 13.23 -9.40 8.33
C ALA A 201 14.65 -10.00 8.46
N LEU A 202 15.60 -9.55 7.63
CA LEU A 202 16.99 -10.00 7.70
C LEU A 202 17.63 -9.73 9.06
N ARG A 203 17.40 -8.55 9.65
CA ARG A 203 17.87 -8.24 11.01
C ARG A 203 17.27 -9.16 12.07
N LEU A 204 16.00 -9.54 11.92
CA LEU A 204 15.32 -10.46 12.84
C LEU A 204 15.87 -11.89 12.72
N TYR A 205 16.25 -12.33 11.53
CA TYR A 205 16.87 -13.65 11.32
C TYR A 205 18.35 -13.69 11.70
N GLN A 206 19.06 -12.55 11.66
CA GLN A 206 20.49 -12.46 12.02
C GLN A 206 20.75 -12.29 13.54
N GLY A 207 19.72 -12.10 14.37
CA GLY A 207 19.82 -12.18 15.84
C GLY A 207 19.04 -13.39 16.35
N PRO A 208 19.66 -14.38 17.06
CA PRO A 208 20.74 -14.24 18.03
C PRO A 208 21.94 -15.19 17.75
N ALA A 209 23.03 -14.67 17.19
CA ALA A 209 24.31 -15.40 17.07
C ALA A 209 25.47 -14.73 17.84
N ARG A 210 25.16 -13.90 18.85
CA ARG A 210 26.17 -13.17 19.67
C ARG A 210 25.88 -13.19 21.18
N SER A 211 25.42 -14.32 21.70
CA SER A 211 25.45 -14.60 23.15
C SER A 211 25.89 -16.06 23.35
N GLY A 212 27.18 -16.31 23.19
CA GLY A 212 27.74 -17.67 23.22
C GLY A 212 29.28 -17.70 23.12
N LYS A 213 29.93 -16.75 23.80
CA LYS A 213 31.35 -16.68 24.16
C LYS A 213 31.38 -15.46 25.09
N ASP A 214 31.44 -15.60 26.41
CA ASP A 214 32.49 -16.29 27.13
C ASP A 214 31.94 -17.02 28.37
N ARG A 215 32.42 -18.25 28.55
CA ARG A 215 32.48 -18.96 29.84
C ARG A 215 33.86 -18.73 30.40
#